data_AF-A0A0C9WXL5-F1
#
_entry.id   AF-A0A0C9WXL5-F1
#
_cell.length_a   1.000
_cell.length_b   1.000
_cell.length_c   1.000
_cell.angle_alpha   90.00
_cell.angle_beta   90.00
_cell.angle_gamma   90.00
#
_symmetry.space_group_name_H-M   'P 1'
#
loop_
_entity.id
_entity.type
_entity.pdbx_description
1 polymer ?
#
loop_
_entity_poly.entity_id
_entity_poly.type
_entity_poly.pdbx_seq_one_letter_code
_entity_poly.pdbx_strand_id
1 'polypeptide(L)'
;MYYSTFLLDYNWIIIRSGDYLPYLPYKASRVFPTEVLQVKVLDLDRKILGPEHPHTLTSMANLAVTYSHQGKYEEAEELELKVLDLCRKILGPEHPNTLTSMGNLAFTYLEQGKYEVAEELQLKELDLGEQVLKPEHPSMLISMGNLAATYSD
;
A
#
# COMPACT_ATOMS: atom_id res chain seq x y z
N MET A 1 -0.73 -58.18 -4.75
CA MET A 1 -0.78 -56.77 -5.16
C MET A 1 -1.22 -55.97 -3.96
N TYR A 2 -0.41 -55.02 -3.48
CA TYR A 2 -0.73 -54.22 -2.30
C TYR A 2 -1.44 -52.94 -2.74
N TYR A 3 -2.60 -52.66 -2.17
CA TYR A 3 -3.30 -51.38 -2.31
C TYR A 3 -3.01 -50.56 -1.06
N SER A 4 -2.71 -49.27 -1.23
CA SER A 4 -2.53 -48.36 -0.11
C SER A 4 -3.57 -47.25 -0.21
N THR A 5 -4.29 -47.03 0.88
CA THR A 5 -5.36 -46.05 1.00
C THR A 5 -4.81 -44.78 1.64
N PHE A 6 -5.05 -43.64 1.00
CA PHE A 6 -4.69 -42.32 1.52
C PHE A 6 -5.93 -41.44 1.62
N LEU A 7 -5.96 -40.58 2.64
CA LEU A 7 -6.99 -39.56 2.85
C LEU A 7 -6.53 -38.25 2.22
N LEU A 8 -7.31 -37.72 1.28
CA LEU A 8 -7.14 -36.39 0.70
C LEU A 8 -8.51 -35.71 0.60
N ASP A 9 -8.61 -34.46 1.09
CA ASP A 9 -9.82 -33.62 1.06
C ASP A 9 -11.11 -34.36 1.47
N TYR A 10 -11.04 -35.08 2.60
CA TYR A 10 -12.14 -35.85 3.20
C TYR A 10 -12.75 -36.96 2.32
N ASN A 11 -12.06 -37.40 1.25
CA ASN A 11 -12.47 -38.55 0.45
C ASN A 11 -11.33 -39.56 0.31
N TRP A 12 -11.68 -40.85 0.28
CA TRP A 12 -10.71 -41.94 0.18
C TRP A 12 -10.41 -42.25 -1.29
N ILE A 13 -9.16 -42.09 -1.71
CA ILE A 13 -8.70 -42.43 -3.06
C ILE A 13 -7.77 -43.65 -2.98
N ILE A 14 -7.99 -44.65 -3.83
CA ILE A 14 -7.17 -45.87 -3.93
C ILE A 14 -6.26 -45.73 -5.16
N ILE A 15 -4.94 -45.67 -4.96
CA ILE A 15 -3.97 -45.57 -6.06
C ILE A 15 -3.15 -46.88 -6.14
N ARG A 16 -2.84 -47.31 -7.37
CA ARG A 16 -2.05 -48.52 -7.65
C ARG A 16 -0.56 -48.19 -7.54
N SER A 17 0.22 -49.04 -6.87
CA SER A 17 1.66 -48.83 -6.66
C SER A 17 2.43 -48.84 -7.99
N GLY A 18 2.66 -47.67 -8.58
CA GLY A 18 3.34 -47.50 -9.87
C GLY A 18 3.18 -46.11 -10.49
N ASP A 19 2.18 -45.34 -10.07
CA ASP A 19 2.00 -43.98 -10.56
C ASP A 19 2.87 -43.00 -9.76
N TYR A 20 3.91 -42.46 -10.40
CA TYR A 20 4.68 -41.34 -9.90
C TYR A 20 3.76 -40.13 -9.74
N LEU A 21 3.52 -39.68 -8.50
CA LEU A 21 2.90 -38.39 -8.24
C LEU A 21 3.90 -37.28 -8.59
N PRO A 22 3.66 -36.45 -9.62
CA PRO A 22 4.51 -35.31 -9.87
C PRO A 22 4.30 -34.32 -8.73
N TYR A 23 5.41 -33.97 -8.06
CA TYR A 23 5.60 -32.77 -7.23
C TYR A 23 4.31 -32.06 -6.80
N LEU A 24 3.77 -32.46 -5.66
CA LEU A 24 2.87 -31.59 -4.91
C LEU A 24 3.57 -30.22 -4.78
N PRO A 25 2.93 -29.10 -5.15
CA PRO A 25 3.50 -27.78 -4.95
C PRO A 25 3.76 -27.64 -3.45
N TYR A 26 5.04 -27.67 -3.10
CA TYR A 26 5.55 -27.65 -1.74
C TYR A 26 5.12 -26.33 -1.12
N LYS A 27 4.01 -26.37 -0.37
CA LYS A 27 3.47 -25.24 0.38
C LYS A 27 3.20 -24.02 -0.50
N ALA A 28 1.97 -23.92 -1.01
CA ALA A 28 1.26 -22.66 -0.84
C ALA A 28 1.19 -22.42 0.68
N SER A 29 2.29 -21.89 1.22
CA SER A 29 2.31 -21.27 2.53
C SER A 29 1.10 -20.36 2.54
N ARG A 30 0.36 -20.38 3.64
CA ARG A 30 -0.77 -19.50 3.89
C ARG A 30 -0.28 -18.05 3.92
N VAL A 31 0.10 -17.53 2.76
CA VAL A 31 0.37 -16.12 2.51
C VAL A 31 -1.03 -15.53 2.49
N PHE A 32 -1.48 -15.08 3.65
CA PHE A 32 -2.60 -14.16 3.66
C PHE A 32 -2.22 -13.02 2.71
N PRO A 33 -3.13 -12.55 1.83
CA PRO A 33 -2.87 -11.37 1.03
C PRO A 33 -2.37 -10.27 1.95
N THR A 34 -1.28 -9.58 1.60
CA THR A 34 -0.65 -8.54 2.44
C THR A 34 -1.68 -7.53 2.98
N GLU A 35 -2.65 -7.20 2.14
CA GLU A 35 -3.85 -6.41 2.46
C GLU A 35 -4.60 -6.92 3.70
N VAL A 36 -4.88 -8.22 3.80
CA VAL A 36 -5.66 -8.79 4.92
C VAL A 36 -4.94 -8.60 6.25
N LEU A 37 -3.61 -8.71 6.25
CA LEU A 37 -2.80 -8.46 7.44
C LEU A 37 -2.79 -6.96 7.78
N GLN A 38 -2.62 -6.09 6.79
CA GLN A 38 -2.60 -4.64 7.00
C GLN A 38 -3.95 -4.10 7.49
N VAL A 39 -5.08 -4.57 6.95
CA VAL A 39 -6.42 -4.21 7.44
C VAL A 39 -6.58 -4.63 8.91
N LYS A 40 -6.13 -5.83 9.26
CA LYS A 40 -6.21 -6.32 10.64
C LYS A 40 -5.33 -5.50 11.59
N VAL A 41 -4.13 -5.11 11.16
CA VAL A 41 -3.24 -4.22 11.93
C VAL A 41 -3.90 -2.86 12.12
N LEU A 42 -4.45 -2.27 11.05
CA LEU A 42 -5.15 -1.00 11.09
C LEU A 42 -6.33 -1.01 12.07
N ASP A 43 -7.13 -2.08 12.07
CA ASP A 43 -8.25 -2.24 12.99
C ASP A 43 -7.80 -2.33 14.46
N LEU A 44 -6.66 -2.98 14.72
CA LEU A 44 -6.08 -3.05 16.06
C LEU A 44 -5.49 -1.71 16.48
N ASP A 45 -4.76 -1.03 15.62
CA ASP A 45 -4.17 0.29 15.88
C ASP A 45 -5.27 1.31 16.19
N ARG A 46 -6.35 1.32 15.40
CA ARG A 46 -7.52 2.19 15.66
C ARG A 46 -8.16 1.92 17.02
N LYS A 47 -8.21 0.66 17.47
CA LYS A 47 -8.80 0.29 18.77
C LYS A 47 -7.88 0.58 19.96
N ILE A 48 -6.57 0.39 19.80
CA ILE A 48 -5.60 0.46 20.89
C ILE A 48 -5.04 1.87 21.03
N LEU A 49 -4.64 2.47 19.91
CA LEU A 49 -3.91 3.74 19.85
C LEU A 49 -4.81 4.91 19.44
N GLY A 50 -5.91 4.61 18.75
CA GLY A 50 -6.84 5.60 18.22
C GLY A 50 -6.57 5.96 16.76
N PRO A 51 -7.53 6.62 16.08
CA PRO A 51 -7.44 6.93 14.66
C PRO A 51 -6.39 7.99 14.32
N GLU A 52 -6.03 8.84 15.29
CA GLU A 52 -5.10 9.96 15.12
C GLU A 52 -3.66 9.60 15.49
N HIS A 53 -3.41 8.38 15.99
CA HIS A 53 -2.07 8.01 16.41
C HIS A 53 -1.12 7.86 15.20
N PRO A 54 0.14 8.35 15.26
CA PRO A 54 1.09 8.28 14.14
C PRO A 54 1.25 6.87 13.56
N HIS A 55 1.26 5.84 14.42
CA HIS A 55 1.32 4.44 13.96
C HIS A 55 0.09 4.03 13.13
N THR A 56 -1.11 4.44 13.54
CA THR A 56 -2.35 4.21 12.79
C THR A 56 -2.29 4.89 11.43
N LEU A 57 -1.76 6.11 11.36
CA LEU A 57 -1.58 6.85 10.10
C LEU A 57 -0.58 6.14 9.18
N THR A 58 0.53 5.63 9.72
CA THR A 58 1.49 4.80 8.96
C THR A 58 0.84 3.51 8.44
N SER A 59 0.05 2.82 9.26
CA SER A 59 -0.70 1.62 8.85
C SER A 59 -1.70 1.91 7.73
N MET A 60 -2.39 3.07 7.78
CA MET A 60 -3.27 3.53 6.70
C MET A 60 -2.49 3.82 5.40
N ALA A 61 -1.37 4.54 5.48
CA ALA A 61 -0.55 4.86 4.31
C ALA A 61 0.00 3.59 3.63
N ASN A 62 0.46 2.61 4.41
CA ASN A 62 0.94 1.33 3.87
C ASN A 62 -0.17 0.53 3.16
N LEU A 63 -1.40 0.59 3.68
CA LEU A 63 -2.55 -0.03 3.05
C LEU A 63 -2.89 0.65 1.71
N ALA A 64 -2.83 1.98 1.66
CA ALA A 64 -3.06 2.74 0.43
C ALA A 64 -2.04 2.40 -0.67
N VAL A 65 -0.75 2.36 -0.34
CA VAL A 65 0.31 1.93 -1.27
C VAL A 65 0.04 0.51 -1.78
N THR A 66 -0.42 -0.38 -0.90
CA THR A 66 -0.77 -1.75 -1.28
C THR A 66 -1.96 -1.80 -2.22
N TYR A 67 -2.94 -0.91 -2.07
CA TYR A 67 -4.05 -0.76 -3.02
C TYR A 67 -3.59 -0.21 -4.36
N SER A 68 -2.76 0.83 -4.36
CA SER A 68 -2.18 1.41 -5.59
C SER A 68 -1.40 0.35 -6.39
N HIS A 69 -0.55 -0.45 -5.74
CA HIS A 69 0.18 -1.54 -6.40
C HIS A 69 -0.72 -2.69 -6.92
N GLN A 70 -1.95 -2.80 -6.42
CA GLN A 70 -2.95 -3.76 -6.90
C GLN A 70 -3.83 -3.19 -8.02
N GLY A 71 -3.64 -1.93 -8.42
CA GLY A 71 -4.50 -1.22 -9.36
C GLY A 71 -5.85 -0.80 -8.77
N LYS A 72 -5.99 -0.82 -7.44
CA LYS A 72 -7.17 -0.37 -6.69
C LYS A 72 -7.02 1.12 -6.35
N TYR A 73 -6.99 1.95 -7.37
CA TYR A 73 -6.59 3.35 -7.21
C TYR A 73 -7.65 4.19 -6.48
N GLU A 74 -8.94 3.86 -6.60
CA GLU A 74 -10.01 4.53 -5.86
C GLU A 74 -9.92 4.26 -4.36
N GLU A 75 -9.67 3.01 -3.95
CA GLU A 75 -9.49 2.67 -2.54
C GLU A 75 -8.20 3.27 -1.96
N ALA A 76 -7.14 3.37 -2.76
CA ALA A 76 -5.91 4.05 -2.39
C ALA A 76 -6.15 5.55 -2.15
N GLU A 77 -6.82 6.23 -3.10
CA GLU A 77 -7.14 7.65 -3.04
C GLU A 77 -7.95 7.99 -1.78
N GLU A 78 -9.01 7.22 -1.49
CA GLU A 78 -9.83 7.46 -0.29
C GLU A 78 -9.04 7.36 1.01
N LEU A 79 -8.10 6.41 1.08
CA LEU A 79 -7.25 6.21 2.25
C LEU A 79 -6.21 7.32 2.35
N GLU A 80 -5.55 7.68 1.25
CA GLU A 80 -4.55 8.75 1.19
C GLU A 80 -5.14 10.11 1.55
N LEU A 81 -6.34 10.45 1.07
CA LEU A 81 -7.05 11.67 1.46
C LEU A 81 -7.31 11.71 2.97
N LYS A 82 -7.77 10.60 3.56
CA LYS A 82 -7.99 10.50 5.01
C LYS A 82 -6.68 10.66 5.79
N VAL A 83 -5.60 10.03 5.34
CA VAL A 83 -4.28 10.16 5.98
C VAL A 83 -3.79 11.61 5.88
N LEU A 84 -3.90 12.23 4.71
CA LEU A 84 -3.46 13.60 4.47
C LEU A 84 -4.19 14.60 5.38
N ASP A 85 -5.52 14.49 5.49
CA ASP A 85 -6.32 15.35 6.34
C ASP A 85 -5.97 15.20 7.82
N LEU A 86 -5.75 13.96 8.28
CA LEU A 86 -5.35 13.69 9.66
C LEU A 86 -3.93 14.20 9.94
N CYS A 87 -2.96 13.88 9.07
CA CYS A 87 -1.58 14.38 9.18
C CYS A 87 -1.54 15.91 9.22
N ARG A 88 -2.29 16.57 8.33
CA ARG A 88 -2.38 18.04 8.28
C ARG A 88 -2.96 18.62 9.57
N LYS A 89 -3.97 17.99 10.16
CA LYS A 89 -4.62 18.43 11.40
C LYS A 89 -3.75 18.22 12.64
N ILE A 90 -3.02 17.10 12.72
CA ILE A 90 -2.31 16.67 13.92
C ILE A 90 -0.86 17.18 13.94
N LEU A 91 -0.17 17.05 12.80
CA LEU A 91 1.25 17.30 12.67
C LEU A 91 1.54 18.65 12.00
N GLY A 92 0.55 19.19 11.29
CA GLY A 92 0.67 20.41 10.51
C GLY A 92 0.93 20.15 9.03
N PRO A 93 0.76 21.17 8.17
CA PRO A 93 0.90 21.05 6.72
C PRO A 93 2.33 20.73 6.26
N GLU A 94 3.33 21.21 7.00
CA GLU A 94 4.75 21.12 6.62
C GLU A 94 5.46 19.88 7.19
N HIS A 95 4.75 19.07 7.98
CA HIS A 95 5.36 17.91 8.60
C HIS A 95 5.75 16.86 7.54
N PRO A 96 6.91 16.18 7.65
CA PRO A 96 7.39 15.21 6.66
C PRO A 96 6.36 14.13 6.29
N ASN A 97 5.61 13.62 7.28
CA ASN A 97 4.52 12.65 7.03
C ASN A 97 3.36 13.23 6.21
N THR A 98 3.03 14.51 6.39
CA THR A 98 2.00 15.20 5.59
C THR A 98 2.47 15.31 4.14
N LEU A 99 3.72 15.74 3.92
CA LEU A 99 4.33 15.85 2.59
C LEU A 99 4.42 14.50 1.88
N THR A 100 4.86 13.45 2.60
CA THR A 100 4.89 12.08 2.05
C THR A 100 3.50 11.60 1.67
N SER A 101 2.47 11.95 2.44
CA SER A 101 1.08 11.61 2.11
C SER A 101 0.58 12.37 0.86
N MET A 102 1.02 13.61 0.65
CA MET A 102 0.75 14.36 -0.60
C MET A 102 1.41 13.71 -1.81
N GLY A 103 2.68 13.31 -1.69
CA GLY A 103 3.41 12.64 -2.76
C GLY A 103 2.77 11.31 -3.19
N ASN A 104 2.33 10.50 -2.22
CA ASN A 104 1.61 9.25 -2.50
C ASN A 104 0.27 9.50 -3.21
N LEU A 105 -0.51 10.48 -2.74
CA LEU A 105 -1.77 10.86 -3.37
C LEU A 105 -1.57 11.38 -4.81
N ALA A 106 -0.52 12.17 -5.03
CA ALA A 106 -0.17 12.65 -6.37
C ALA A 106 0.20 11.48 -7.29
N PHE A 107 0.98 10.50 -6.80
CA PHE A 107 1.29 9.29 -7.56
C PHE A 107 0.03 8.50 -7.93
N THR A 108 -0.89 8.30 -6.96
CA THR A 108 -2.18 7.66 -7.23
C THR A 108 -2.99 8.42 -8.28
N TYR A 109 -2.94 9.76 -8.30
CA TYR A 109 -3.58 10.56 -9.33
C TYR A 109 -2.94 10.41 -10.72
N LEU A 110 -1.61 10.31 -10.81
CA LEU A 110 -0.91 10.03 -12.06
C LEU A 110 -1.35 8.69 -12.66
N GLU A 111 -1.43 7.65 -11.82
CA GLU A 111 -1.87 6.32 -12.24
C GLU A 111 -3.34 6.29 -12.71
N GLN A 112 -4.18 7.19 -12.19
CA GLN A 112 -5.56 7.38 -12.65
C GLN A 112 -5.66 8.27 -13.90
N GLY A 113 -4.57 8.85 -14.39
CA GLY A 113 -4.55 9.81 -15.50
C GLY A 113 -5.08 11.21 -15.15
N LYS A 114 -5.15 11.54 -13.86
CA LYS A 114 -5.56 12.87 -13.34
C LYS A 114 -4.33 13.78 -13.21
N TYR A 115 -3.64 14.03 -14.33
CA TYR A 115 -2.34 14.69 -14.34
C TYR A 115 -2.36 16.11 -13.76
N GLU A 116 -3.38 16.92 -14.08
CA GLU A 116 -3.47 18.30 -13.60
C GLU A 116 -3.60 18.37 -12.08
N VAL A 117 -4.38 17.45 -11.49
CA VAL A 117 -4.58 17.39 -10.03
C VAL A 117 -3.31 16.88 -9.33
N ALA A 118 -2.61 15.92 -9.94
CA ALA A 118 -1.34 15.42 -9.43
C ALA A 118 -0.27 16.53 -9.42
N GLU A 119 -0.18 17.30 -10.50
CA GLU A 119 0.75 18.41 -10.66
C GLU A 119 0.50 19.50 -9.61
N GLU A 120 -0.76 19.96 -9.46
CA GLU A 120 -1.12 20.96 -8.44
C GLU A 120 -0.73 20.49 -7.03
N LEU A 121 -0.94 19.21 -6.73
CA LEU A 121 -0.62 18.65 -5.43
C LEU A 121 0.91 18.57 -5.21
N GLN A 122 1.67 18.18 -6.23
CA GLN A 122 3.15 18.14 -6.18
C GLN A 122 3.76 19.53 -6.05
N LEU A 123 3.27 20.53 -6.80
CA LEU A 123 3.72 21.91 -6.66
C LEU A 123 3.49 22.44 -5.23
N LYS A 124 2.32 22.11 -4.66
CA LYS A 124 2.01 22.47 -3.27
C LYS A 124 2.88 21.74 -2.26
N GLU A 125 3.21 20.48 -2.50
CA GLU A 125 4.15 19.72 -1.65
C GLU A 125 5.55 20.35 -1.69
N LEU A 126 6.03 20.74 -2.87
CA LEU A 126 7.33 21.38 -3.05
C LEU A 126 7.39 22.74 -2.33
N ASP A 127 6.38 23.59 -2.50
CA ASP A 127 6.31 24.90 -1.84
C ASP A 127 6.33 24.78 -0.30
N LEU A 128 5.59 23.81 0.26
CA LEU A 128 5.61 23.54 1.70
C LEU A 128 6.92 22.88 2.16
N GLY A 129 7.49 22.01 1.33
CA GLY A 129 8.74 21.32 1.60
C GLY A 129 9.93 22.27 1.63
N GLU A 130 9.99 23.27 0.73
CA GLU A 130 11.07 24.27 0.69
C GLU A 130 11.13 25.13 1.96
N GLN A 131 10.00 25.32 2.64
CA GLN A 131 9.93 26.13 3.86
C GLN A 131 10.45 25.40 5.10
N VAL A 132 10.45 24.05 5.12
CA VAL A 132 10.70 23.26 6.34
C VAL A 132 11.81 22.21 6.20
N LEU A 133 12.00 21.66 5.00
CA LEU A 133 12.99 20.62 4.73
C LEU A 133 14.07 21.19 3.80
N LYS A 134 15.33 20.85 4.09
CA LYS A 134 16.38 21.05 3.08
C LYS A 134 16.02 20.22 1.84
N PRO A 135 16.36 20.68 0.62
CA PRO A 135 15.97 20.03 -0.63
C PRO A 135 16.45 18.58 -0.80
N GLU A 136 17.26 18.06 0.14
CA GLU A 136 17.75 16.70 0.16
C GLU A 136 16.76 15.66 0.73
N HIS A 137 15.55 16.03 1.17
CA HIS A 137 14.60 15.06 1.75
C HIS A 137 14.05 14.07 0.70
N PRO A 138 14.00 12.75 0.98
CA PRO A 138 13.59 11.74 -0.01
C PRO A 138 12.23 11.96 -0.66
N SER A 139 11.26 12.52 0.06
CA SER A 139 9.94 12.83 -0.51
C SER A 139 10.02 13.93 -1.58
N MET A 140 10.85 14.96 -1.37
CA MET A 140 11.04 16.05 -2.33
C MET A 140 11.70 15.55 -3.62
N LEU A 141 12.66 14.63 -3.52
CA LEU A 141 13.30 14.01 -4.69
C LEU A 141 12.31 13.19 -5.54
N ILE A 142 11.40 12.46 -4.89
CA ILE A 142 10.35 11.69 -5.58
C ILE A 142 9.38 12.65 -6.30
N SER A 143 8.93 13.70 -5.61
CA SER A 143 7.98 14.67 -6.19
C SER A 143 8.59 15.49 -7.33
N MET A 144 9.85 15.90 -7.23
CA MET A 144 10.58 16.51 -8.35
C MET A 144 10.72 15.55 -9.55
N GLY A 145 10.98 14.27 -9.30
CA GLY A 145 11.08 13.25 -10.35
C GLY A 145 9.75 13.00 -11.05
N ASN A 146 8.65 12.96 -10.29
CA ASN A 146 7.31 12.79 -10.83
C ASN A 146 6.86 14.02 -11.63
N LEU A 147 7.14 15.24 -11.14
CA LEU A 147 6.86 16.48 -11.86
C LEU A 147 7.68 16.57 -13.17
N ALA A 148 8.94 16.12 -13.17
CA ALA A 148 9.73 16.04 -14.39
C ALA A 148 9.13 15.05 -15.41
N ALA A 149 8.51 13.97 -14.93
CA ALA A 149 7.82 13.02 -15.79
C ALA A 149 6.54 13.62 -16.41
N THR A 150 5.77 14.44 -15.68
CA THR A 150 4.56 15.08 -16.22
C THR A 150 4.85 16.12 -17.30
N TYR A 151 6.00 16.79 -17.26
CA TYR A 151 6.42 17.75 -18.29
C TYR A 151 7.15 17.12 -19.49
N SER A 152 7.45 15.81 -19.45
CA SER A 152 8.21 15.13 -20.50
C SER A 152 7.34 14.43 -21.55
N ASP A 153 6.01 14.52 -21.45
CA ASP A 153 5.02 14.10 -22.46
C ASP A 153 4.51 15.30 -23.28
#